data_AF-A0A662VNM6-F1
#
_entry.id   AF-A0A662VNM6-F1
#
_cell.length_a   1.000
_cell.length_b   1.000
_cell.length_c   1.000
_cell.angle_alpha   90.00
_cell.angle_beta   90.00
_cell.angle_gamma   90.00
#
_symmetry.space_group_name_H-M   'P 1'
#
loop_
_entity.id
_entity.type
_entity.pdbx_description
1 polymer ?
#
loop_
_entity_poly.entity_id
_entity_poly.type
_entity_poly.pdbx_seq_one_letter_code
_entity_poly.pdbx_strand_id
1 'polypeptide(L)'
;MMDKTIKLIKKLKFGKIPVNVVEKAKMCILDWIGVSLAATSTPLSKKILQFVLSLKSNPECSLIGSELKADFINAAFYNATLGHILELDDTHIKGIIHPGTVIIPSVFSVGEKENTGCEDIITSIITGYEVMAKLATSMQPSLRDRGFHATAICGSIGVAAAIAKLLNFDAEKIKNAISIAATQSSGLLASFTGDTELKPIHAGFAVRNGIFAAQLAHNQIIAPDVFSGYKNFFEAFLGFGSGDYTIHNRNFEILNVGFKIHSACRHFHSAIDALINVMRKNNLRFEDITYIKVRCHGMAIKGHNILNPTTFTGVKMSLPFSLAIAAYKGYVDEEVDDVLSNKTTYVKLRKFAENIELIHDNRLDELFPEKIPAQVEVYVGGKKFKEYVEYPKGEPQNPLGWEDLIIKFTRLSQKKLDKEKINEIIQFIKSFEKNKSIKPLMRKITSINLVG
;
A
#
# COMPACT_ATOMS: atom_id res chain seq x y z
N MET A 1 -20.29 10.78 -13.88
CA MET A 1 -19.01 10.53 -13.17
C MET A 1 -17.88 11.40 -13.73
N MET A 2 -17.59 11.30 -15.02
CA MET A 2 -16.46 11.98 -15.69
C MET A 2 -16.35 13.48 -15.40
N ASP A 3 -17.42 14.25 -15.61
CA ASP A 3 -17.40 15.70 -15.37
C ASP A 3 -17.08 16.08 -13.92
N LYS A 4 -17.57 15.28 -12.95
CA LYS A 4 -17.26 15.47 -11.53
C LYS A 4 -15.78 15.22 -11.27
N THR A 5 -15.20 14.19 -11.88
CA THR A 5 -13.76 13.88 -11.81
C THR A 5 -12.92 14.99 -12.43
N ILE A 6 -13.26 15.46 -13.63
CA ILE A 6 -12.56 16.58 -14.28
C ILE A 6 -12.61 17.84 -13.41
N LYS A 7 -13.79 18.17 -12.87
CA LYS A 7 -13.98 19.32 -11.98
C LYS A 7 -13.13 19.19 -10.71
N LEU A 8 -13.04 18.00 -10.12
CA LEU A 8 -12.19 17.73 -8.95
C LEU A 8 -10.71 18.00 -9.29
N ILE A 9 -10.19 17.39 -10.35
CA ILE A 9 -8.79 17.52 -10.78
C ILE A 9 -8.42 18.99 -11.04
N LYS A 10 -9.28 19.72 -11.75
CA LYS A 10 -9.03 21.13 -12.08
C LYS A 10 -9.16 22.07 -10.89
N LYS A 11 -10.02 21.76 -9.91
CA LYS A 11 -10.28 22.62 -8.75
C LYS A 11 -9.15 22.56 -7.70
N LEU A 12 -8.48 21.42 -7.57
CA LEU A 12 -7.37 21.26 -6.61
C LEU A 12 -6.21 22.17 -6.98
N LYS A 13 -5.83 23.07 -6.08
CA LYS A 13 -4.68 23.96 -6.19
C LYS A 13 -3.97 23.95 -4.85
N PHE A 14 -2.64 23.91 -4.83
CA PHE A 14 -1.86 23.73 -3.61
C PHE A 14 -2.29 24.65 -2.47
N GLY A 15 -2.33 25.97 -2.70
CA GLY A 15 -2.73 26.96 -1.69
C GLY A 15 -4.19 26.88 -1.21
N LYS A 16 -5.01 25.98 -1.77
CA LYS A 16 -6.39 25.69 -1.32
C LYS A 16 -6.52 24.33 -0.62
N ILE A 17 -5.44 23.56 -0.54
CA ILE A 17 -5.42 22.27 0.15
C ILE A 17 -5.20 22.53 1.65
N PRO A 18 -6.04 21.97 2.54
CA PRO A 18 -5.84 22.09 3.98
C PRO A 18 -4.48 21.55 4.44
N VAL A 19 -3.87 22.18 5.43
CA VAL A 19 -2.53 21.82 5.93
C VAL A 19 -2.45 20.35 6.35
N ASN A 20 -3.46 19.83 7.05
CA ASN A 20 -3.48 18.43 7.50
C ASN A 20 -3.50 17.42 6.32
N VAL A 21 -4.04 17.79 5.17
CA VAL A 21 -4.03 16.97 3.95
C VAL A 21 -2.63 16.95 3.35
N VAL A 22 -1.95 18.08 3.32
CA VAL A 22 -0.55 18.19 2.88
C VAL A 22 0.36 17.38 3.82
N GLU A 23 0.18 17.50 5.15
CA GLU A 23 0.92 16.70 6.14
C GLU A 23 0.71 15.20 5.93
N LYS A 24 -0.54 14.76 5.74
CA LYS A 24 -0.84 13.36 5.47
C LYS A 24 -0.20 12.86 4.18
N ALA A 25 -0.18 13.67 3.12
CA ALA A 25 0.52 13.31 1.88
C ALA A 25 2.04 13.15 2.09
N LYS A 26 2.68 14.02 2.87
CA LYS A 26 4.10 13.89 3.24
C LYS A 26 4.36 12.60 4.03
N MET A 27 3.48 12.27 4.97
CA MET A 27 3.52 11.02 5.72
C MET A 27 3.40 9.79 4.81
N CYS A 28 2.47 9.79 3.84
CA CYS A 28 2.35 8.72 2.84
C CYS A 28 3.60 8.58 1.96
N ILE A 29 4.24 9.69 1.59
CA ILE A 29 5.51 9.67 0.85
C ILE A 29 6.62 9.00 1.69
N LEU A 30 6.79 9.41 2.95
CA LEU A 30 7.81 8.82 3.83
C LEU A 30 7.59 7.32 4.02
N ASP A 31 6.32 6.92 4.24
CA ASP A 31 5.92 5.54 4.40
C ASP A 31 6.29 4.69 3.18
N TRP A 32 5.88 5.14 1.99
CA TRP A 32 6.15 4.44 0.74
C TRP A 32 7.65 4.32 0.44
N ILE A 33 8.45 5.36 0.73
CA ILE A 33 9.91 5.29 0.55
C ILE A 33 10.49 4.22 1.48
N GLY A 34 10.13 4.23 2.77
CA GLY A 34 10.62 3.25 3.73
C GLY A 34 10.29 1.81 3.30
N VAL A 35 9.03 1.56 2.93
CA VAL A 35 8.58 0.25 2.46
C VAL A 35 9.32 -0.18 1.19
N SER A 36 9.48 0.73 0.23
CA SER A 36 10.17 0.42 -1.03
C SER A 36 11.66 0.10 -0.81
N LEU A 37 12.33 0.86 0.05
CA LEU A 37 13.73 0.64 0.41
C LEU A 37 13.94 -0.73 1.07
N ALA A 38 13.10 -1.09 2.04
CA ALA A 38 13.14 -2.40 2.68
C ALA A 38 12.94 -3.55 1.68
N ALA A 39 12.06 -3.36 0.69
CA ALA A 39 11.74 -4.36 -0.34
C ALA A 39 12.91 -4.65 -1.30
N THR A 40 13.90 -3.75 -1.40
CA THR A 40 15.02 -3.86 -2.35
C THR A 40 15.84 -5.15 -2.19
N SER A 41 15.84 -5.75 -1.00
CA SER A 41 16.62 -6.97 -0.72
C SER A 41 15.90 -8.27 -1.09
N THR A 42 14.61 -8.20 -1.41
CA THR A 42 13.78 -9.40 -1.64
C THR A 42 14.18 -10.14 -2.92
N PRO A 43 13.90 -11.46 -3.03
CA PRO A 43 14.11 -12.17 -4.30
C PRO A 43 13.30 -11.57 -5.46
N LEU A 44 12.07 -11.15 -5.19
CA LEU A 44 11.19 -10.56 -6.19
C LEU A 44 11.71 -9.20 -6.70
N SER A 45 12.25 -8.33 -5.83
CA SER A 45 12.82 -7.06 -6.29
C SER A 45 13.96 -7.28 -7.29
N LYS A 46 14.81 -8.28 -7.06
CA LYS A 46 15.92 -8.64 -7.96
C LYS A 46 15.42 -9.13 -9.32
N LYS A 47 14.40 -10.01 -9.33
CA LYS A 47 13.76 -10.49 -10.57
C LYS A 47 13.18 -9.34 -11.39
N ILE A 48 12.46 -8.42 -10.75
CA ILE A 48 11.83 -7.28 -11.44
C ILE A 48 12.87 -6.27 -11.92
N LEU A 49 13.93 -6.02 -11.14
CA LEU A 49 15.04 -5.17 -11.57
C LEU A 49 15.69 -5.74 -12.85
N GLN A 50 16.01 -7.03 -12.85
CA GLN A 50 16.57 -7.70 -14.03
C GLN A 50 15.63 -7.61 -15.25
N PHE A 51 14.33 -7.85 -15.05
CA PHE A 51 13.34 -7.71 -16.12
C PHE A 51 13.32 -6.29 -16.69
N VAL A 52 13.24 -5.26 -15.84
CA VAL A 52 13.21 -3.86 -16.28
C VAL A 52 14.47 -3.48 -17.06
N LEU A 53 15.65 -3.89 -16.57
CA LEU A 53 16.91 -3.63 -17.27
C LEU A 53 17.01 -4.37 -18.61
N SER A 54 16.40 -5.55 -18.74
CA SER A 54 16.39 -6.33 -19.98
C SER A 54 15.64 -5.65 -21.13
N LEU A 55 14.74 -4.71 -20.82
CA LEU A 55 14.02 -3.90 -21.81
C LEU A 55 14.90 -2.87 -22.51
N LYS A 56 16.12 -2.60 -21.99
CA LYS A 56 17.13 -1.70 -22.59
C LYS A 56 16.57 -0.33 -22.99
N SER A 57 15.72 0.23 -22.13
CA SER A 57 15.12 1.54 -22.37
C SER A 57 16.04 2.71 -22.00
N ASN A 58 15.63 3.93 -22.34
CA ASN A 58 16.42 5.13 -22.10
C ASN A 58 16.58 5.39 -20.58
N PRO A 59 17.80 5.49 -20.03
CA PRO A 59 18.04 5.58 -18.59
C PRO A 59 17.84 7.01 -18.03
N GLU A 60 16.59 7.45 -17.88
CA GLU A 60 16.23 8.81 -17.43
C GLU A 60 15.84 8.91 -15.95
N CYS A 61 15.10 7.93 -15.42
CA CYS A 61 14.50 7.96 -14.09
C CYS A 61 15.10 6.94 -13.12
N SER A 62 15.05 7.29 -11.85
CA SER A 62 15.67 6.57 -10.74
C SER A 62 14.93 5.27 -10.38
N LEU A 63 15.69 4.20 -10.16
CA LEU A 63 15.22 2.92 -9.59
C LEU A 63 15.59 2.86 -8.10
N ILE A 64 14.62 2.79 -7.20
CA ILE A 64 14.88 2.83 -5.75
C ILE A 64 15.86 1.73 -5.35
N GLY A 65 16.91 2.12 -4.62
CA GLY A 65 17.98 1.23 -4.18
C GLY A 65 18.89 0.68 -5.27
N SER A 66 18.91 1.30 -6.45
CA SER A 66 19.86 1.00 -7.51
C SER A 66 20.48 2.27 -8.07
N GLU A 67 21.77 2.22 -8.42
CA GLU A 67 22.43 3.30 -9.18
C GLU A 67 22.01 3.30 -10.66
N LEU A 68 21.35 2.22 -11.10
CA LEU A 68 20.83 2.09 -12.45
C LEU A 68 19.55 2.90 -12.64
N LYS A 69 19.23 3.16 -13.90
CA LYS A 69 18.05 3.91 -14.32
C LYS A 69 17.32 3.18 -15.43
N ALA A 70 16.07 3.54 -15.61
CA ALA A 70 15.23 3.11 -16.73
C ALA A 70 14.42 4.31 -17.26
N ASP A 71 13.62 4.08 -18.30
CA ASP A 71 12.62 5.08 -18.70
C ASP A 71 11.61 5.32 -17.57
N PHE A 72 10.92 6.46 -17.64
CA PHE A 72 9.99 6.86 -16.58
C PHE A 72 8.83 5.89 -16.34
N ILE A 73 8.38 5.12 -17.34
CA ILE A 73 7.30 4.14 -17.18
C ILE A 73 7.84 2.90 -16.46
N ASN A 74 8.98 2.37 -16.91
CA ASN A 74 9.57 1.18 -16.33
C ASN A 74 10.19 1.43 -14.95
N ALA A 75 10.71 2.63 -14.70
CA ALA A 75 11.14 3.05 -13.37
C ALA A 75 9.95 3.12 -12.39
N ALA A 76 8.83 3.72 -12.83
CA ALA A 76 7.61 3.76 -12.03
C ALA A 76 7.05 2.35 -11.76
N PHE A 77 7.06 1.47 -12.77
CA PHE A 77 6.65 0.07 -12.64
C PHE A 77 7.47 -0.68 -11.57
N TYR A 78 8.80 -0.56 -11.61
CA TYR A 78 9.70 -1.15 -10.62
C TYR A 78 9.41 -0.61 -9.21
N ASN A 79 9.42 0.71 -9.06
CA ASN A 79 9.23 1.39 -7.77
C ASN A 79 7.84 1.11 -7.17
N ALA A 80 6.80 1.00 -8.01
CA ALA A 80 5.45 0.61 -7.60
C ALA A 80 5.35 -0.84 -7.15
N THR A 81 6.08 -1.73 -7.82
CA THR A 81 6.14 -3.13 -7.42
C THR A 81 6.82 -3.26 -6.06
N LEU A 82 7.97 -2.60 -5.85
CA LEU A 82 8.70 -2.58 -4.57
C LEU A 82 7.81 -2.17 -3.39
N GLY A 83 7.09 -1.06 -3.55
CA GLY A 83 6.20 -0.53 -2.50
C GLY A 83 5.12 -1.53 -2.06
N HIS A 84 4.78 -2.52 -2.89
CA HIS A 84 3.72 -3.48 -2.61
C HIS A 84 4.23 -4.89 -2.21
N ILE A 85 5.54 -5.19 -2.37
CA ILE A 85 6.11 -6.52 -2.02
C ILE A 85 5.90 -6.84 -0.54
N LEU A 86 6.11 -5.85 0.32
CA LEU A 86 6.17 -6.08 1.75
C LEU A 86 4.80 -6.13 2.44
N GLU A 87 3.69 -5.82 1.76
CA GLU A 87 2.37 -5.68 2.40
C GLU A 87 2.35 -4.71 3.59
N LEU A 88 3.25 -3.72 3.58
CA LEU A 88 3.43 -2.70 4.61
C LEU A 88 2.99 -1.30 4.15
N ASP A 89 2.53 -1.20 2.92
CA ASP A 89 2.02 0.02 2.31
C ASP A 89 0.69 0.48 2.93
N ASP A 90 0.34 1.73 2.62
CA ASP A 90 -0.89 2.33 3.10
C ASP A 90 -2.14 1.69 2.48
N THR A 91 -3.25 1.79 3.21
CA THR A 91 -4.50 1.14 2.81
C THR A 91 -5.69 2.08 2.97
N HIS A 92 -6.56 2.12 1.97
CA HIS A 92 -7.88 2.72 2.07
C HIS A 92 -8.94 1.62 2.20
N ILE A 93 -9.44 1.39 3.41
CA ILE A 93 -10.30 0.24 3.73
C ILE A 93 -11.57 0.21 2.88
N LYS A 94 -12.30 1.32 2.80
CA LYS A 94 -13.59 1.38 2.09
C LYS A 94 -13.45 1.09 0.60
N GLY A 95 -12.31 1.45 0.00
CA GLY A 95 -12.00 1.17 -1.40
C GLY A 95 -11.39 -0.21 -1.61
N ILE A 96 -10.86 -0.83 -0.55
CA ILE A 96 -10.03 -2.05 -0.60
C ILE A 96 -8.86 -1.85 -1.58
N ILE A 97 -8.14 -0.74 -1.41
CA ILE A 97 -7.03 -0.32 -2.29
C ILE A 97 -5.79 0.08 -1.51
N HIS A 98 -4.66 0.06 -2.22
CA HIS A 98 -3.35 0.52 -1.78
C HIS A 98 -2.89 1.71 -2.65
N PRO A 99 -3.26 2.96 -2.30
CA PRO A 99 -3.03 4.10 -3.18
C PRO A 99 -1.57 4.56 -3.23
N GLY A 100 -0.83 4.52 -2.12
CA GLY A 100 0.53 5.04 -2.06
C GLY A 100 1.49 4.30 -2.97
N THR A 101 1.39 2.98 -3.03
CA THR A 101 2.25 2.14 -3.88
C THR A 101 2.00 2.32 -5.38
N VAL A 102 0.92 3.00 -5.76
CA VAL A 102 0.56 3.23 -7.18
C VAL A 102 0.75 4.71 -7.54
N ILE A 103 0.20 5.62 -6.75
CA ILE A 103 0.17 7.05 -7.09
C ILE A 103 1.54 7.70 -6.91
N ILE A 104 2.21 7.45 -5.79
CA ILE A 104 3.48 8.11 -5.44
C ILE A 104 4.60 7.78 -6.46
N PRO A 105 4.91 6.50 -6.77
CA PRO A 105 5.95 6.18 -7.75
C PRO A 105 5.65 6.78 -9.13
N SER A 106 4.38 6.79 -9.54
CA SER A 106 3.99 7.35 -10.84
C SER A 106 4.32 8.83 -10.95
N VAL A 107 3.88 9.61 -9.95
CA VAL A 107 4.11 11.06 -9.94
C VAL A 107 5.59 11.36 -9.75
N PHE A 108 6.32 10.56 -8.96
CA PHE A 108 7.76 10.73 -8.76
C PHE A 108 8.55 10.52 -10.06
N SER A 109 8.28 9.44 -10.81
CA SER A 109 9.00 9.18 -12.06
C SER A 109 8.68 10.22 -13.14
N VAL A 110 7.41 10.58 -13.33
CA VAL A 110 7.07 11.64 -14.30
C VAL A 110 7.61 12.99 -13.84
N GLY A 111 7.52 13.31 -12.54
CA GLY A 111 8.06 14.56 -11.99
C GLY A 111 9.59 14.65 -12.04
N GLU A 112 10.30 13.53 -11.92
CA GLU A 112 11.75 13.46 -12.12
C GLU A 112 12.12 13.74 -13.58
N LYS A 113 11.42 13.08 -14.52
CA LYS A 113 11.59 13.27 -15.97
C LYS A 113 11.36 14.72 -16.38
N GLU A 114 10.20 15.27 -16.01
CA GLU A 114 9.79 16.63 -16.38
C GLU A 114 10.40 17.72 -15.47
N ASN A 115 11.14 17.32 -14.42
CA ASN A 115 11.76 18.19 -13.43
C ASN A 115 10.75 19.18 -12.78
N THR A 116 9.58 18.67 -12.38
CA THR A 116 8.52 19.46 -11.75
C THR A 116 8.85 19.83 -10.30
N GLY A 117 8.23 20.92 -9.81
CA GLY A 117 8.32 21.32 -8.40
C GLY A 117 7.62 20.34 -7.46
N CYS A 118 8.10 20.24 -6.21
CA CYS A 118 7.50 19.34 -5.23
C CYS A 118 6.08 19.78 -4.80
N GLU A 119 5.75 21.07 -4.95
CA GLU A 119 4.38 21.59 -4.79
C GLU A 119 3.40 20.95 -5.79
N ASP A 120 3.79 20.84 -7.06
CA ASP A 120 2.98 20.21 -8.10
C ASP A 120 2.89 18.69 -7.89
N ILE A 121 4.00 18.07 -7.45
CA ILE A 121 4.05 16.65 -7.12
C ILE A 121 3.08 16.31 -5.98
N ILE A 122 3.12 17.04 -4.85
CA ILE A 122 2.23 16.73 -3.72
C ILE A 122 0.76 16.98 -4.06
N THR A 123 0.47 18.04 -4.84
CA THR A 123 -0.88 18.32 -5.34
C THR A 123 -1.39 17.19 -6.24
N SER A 124 -0.51 16.65 -7.09
CA SER A 124 -0.82 15.56 -8.01
C SER A 124 -1.02 14.22 -7.29
N ILE A 125 -0.21 13.94 -6.26
CA ILE A 125 -0.39 12.78 -5.38
C ILE A 125 -1.75 12.84 -4.71
N ILE A 126 -2.10 13.96 -4.07
CA ILE A 126 -3.41 14.13 -3.43
C ILE A 126 -4.55 13.93 -4.45
N THR A 127 -4.40 14.48 -5.66
CA THR A 127 -5.39 14.31 -6.73
C THR A 127 -5.58 12.84 -7.12
N GLY A 128 -4.49 12.08 -7.25
CA GLY A 128 -4.54 10.65 -7.53
C GLY A 128 -5.23 9.85 -6.42
N TYR A 129 -4.94 10.16 -5.16
CA TYR A 129 -5.61 9.54 -4.01
C TYR A 129 -7.11 9.81 -4.02
N GLU A 130 -7.54 11.06 -4.23
CA GLU A 130 -8.95 11.41 -4.29
C GLU A 130 -9.69 10.64 -5.39
N VAL A 131 -9.14 10.61 -6.60
CA VAL A 131 -9.80 9.94 -7.73
C VAL A 131 -9.84 8.43 -7.53
N MET A 132 -8.72 7.81 -7.15
CA MET A 132 -8.62 6.37 -6.95
C MET A 132 -9.53 5.90 -5.82
N ALA A 133 -9.52 6.58 -4.67
CA ALA A 133 -10.29 6.16 -3.49
C ALA A 133 -11.78 6.36 -3.67
N LYS A 134 -12.23 7.46 -4.29
CA LYS A 134 -13.65 7.69 -4.56
C LYS A 134 -14.19 6.70 -5.59
N LEU A 135 -13.43 6.43 -6.65
CA LEU A 135 -13.79 5.41 -7.64
C LEU A 135 -13.89 4.03 -6.98
N ALA A 136 -12.85 3.60 -6.28
CA ALA A 136 -12.83 2.30 -5.63
C ALA A 136 -13.99 2.14 -4.64
N THR A 137 -14.24 3.16 -3.81
CA THR A 137 -15.34 3.12 -2.83
C THR A 137 -16.70 2.96 -3.51
N SER A 138 -16.94 3.62 -4.65
CA SER A 138 -18.20 3.45 -5.41
C SER A 138 -18.37 2.07 -6.06
N MET A 139 -17.30 1.28 -6.13
CA MET A 139 -17.28 -0.03 -6.78
C MET A 139 -17.33 -1.19 -5.78
N GLN A 140 -17.14 -0.93 -4.47
CA GLN A 140 -17.16 -1.96 -3.44
C GLN A 140 -18.55 -2.16 -2.83
N PRO A 141 -18.88 -3.39 -2.39
CA PRO A 141 -18.05 -4.62 -2.42
C PRO A 141 -18.07 -5.37 -3.76
N SER A 142 -18.96 -4.98 -4.70
CA SER A 142 -19.25 -5.76 -5.91
C SER A 142 -18.04 -6.06 -6.80
N LEU A 143 -17.08 -5.14 -6.89
CA LEU A 143 -15.85 -5.36 -7.67
C LEU A 143 -15.03 -6.53 -7.10
N ARG A 144 -14.89 -6.59 -5.78
CA ARG A 144 -14.17 -7.65 -5.09
C ARG A 144 -14.90 -8.98 -5.21
N ASP A 145 -16.22 -8.98 -5.03
CA ASP A 145 -17.05 -10.20 -5.14
C ASP A 145 -16.98 -10.82 -6.54
N ARG A 146 -16.79 -9.99 -7.56
CA ARG A 146 -16.54 -10.41 -8.94
C ARG A 146 -15.10 -10.86 -9.23
N GLY A 147 -14.23 -10.87 -8.22
CA GLY A 147 -12.87 -11.41 -8.35
C GLY A 147 -11.82 -10.42 -8.87
N PHE A 148 -12.07 -9.11 -8.81
CA PHE A 148 -11.11 -8.11 -9.28
C PHE A 148 -10.31 -7.45 -8.16
N HIS A 149 -9.04 -7.20 -8.45
CA HIS A 149 -8.14 -6.46 -7.55
C HIS A 149 -8.31 -4.94 -7.75
N ALA A 150 -9.00 -4.28 -6.83
CA ALA A 150 -9.33 -2.86 -6.94
C ALA A 150 -8.11 -1.93 -7.07
N THR A 151 -6.98 -2.24 -6.42
CA THR A 151 -5.74 -1.45 -6.57
C THR A 151 -5.27 -1.41 -8.02
N ALA A 152 -5.40 -2.52 -8.75
CA ALA A 152 -4.98 -2.61 -10.14
C ALA A 152 -5.95 -1.88 -11.08
N ILE A 153 -7.25 -2.11 -10.87
CA ILE A 153 -8.34 -1.54 -11.66
C ILE A 153 -8.42 -0.02 -11.46
N CYS A 154 -8.65 0.41 -10.22
CA CYS A 154 -8.85 1.83 -9.90
C CYS A 154 -7.53 2.61 -9.94
N GLY A 155 -6.40 1.94 -9.67
CA GLY A 155 -5.09 2.55 -9.68
C GLY A 155 -4.69 3.09 -11.05
N SER A 156 -4.98 2.36 -12.12
CA SER A 156 -4.70 2.82 -13.50
C SER A 156 -5.34 4.19 -13.77
N ILE A 157 -6.61 4.35 -13.38
CA ILE A 157 -7.37 5.59 -13.54
C ILE A 157 -6.85 6.69 -12.58
N GLY A 158 -6.56 6.34 -11.33
CA GLY A 158 -5.98 7.26 -10.34
C GLY A 158 -4.64 7.84 -10.79
N VAL A 159 -3.78 7.01 -11.39
CA VAL A 159 -2.49 7.44 -11.95
C VAL A 159 -2.71 8.37 -13.13
N ALA A 160 -3.57 8.03 -14.08
CA ALA A 160 -3.87 8.90 -15.21
C ALA A 160 -4.38 10.29 -14.75
N ALA A 161 -5.23 10.33 -13.72
CA ALA A 161 -5.68 11.58 -13.11
C ALA A 161 -4.55 12.36 -12.44
N ALA A 162 -3.67 11.68 -11.69
CA ALA A 162 -2.51 12.30 -11.04
C ALA A 162 -1.52 12.89 -12.06
N ILE A 163 -1.23 12.17 -13.15
CA ILE A 163 -0.32 12.64 -14.20
C ILE A 163 -0.96 13.76 -15.01
N ALA A 164 -2.26 13.66 -15.33
CA ALA A 164 -2.98 14.76 -15.97
C ALA A 164 -2.98 16.03 -15.11
N LYS A 165 -3.02 15.89 -13.78
CA LYS A 165 -2.84 17.00 -12.84
C LYS A 165 -1.43 17.58 -12.90
N LEU A 166 -0.41 16.72 -12.82
CA LEU A 166 1.00 17.11 -12.82
C LEU A 166 1.38 17.87 -14.09
N LEU A 167 0.91 17.39 -15.24
CA LEU A 167 1.18 17.97 -16.56
C LEU A 167 0.17 19.06 -16.97
N ASN A 168 -0.70 19.48 -16.05
CA ASN A 168 -1.68 20.55 -16.24
C ASN A 168 -2.56 20.38 -17.51
N PHE A 169 -3.12 19.19 -17.71
CA PHE A 169 -4.00 18.90 -18.84
C PHE A 169 -5.31 19.70 -18.77
N ASP A 170 -5.85 20.03 -19.95
CA ASP A 170 -7.21 20.56 -20.07
C ASP A 170 -8.27 19.47 -19.85
N ALA A 171 -9.55 19.87 -19.91
CA ALA A 171 -10.66 18.96 -19.63
C ALA A 171 -10.74 17.79 -20.62
N GLU A 172 -10.40 18.02 -21.89
CA GLU A 172 -10.49 17.00 -22.93
C GLU A 172 -9.36 15.97 -22.77
N LYS A 173 -8.12 16.42 -22.54
CA LYS A 173 -6.99 15.55 -22.25
C LYS A 173 -7.17 14.78 -20.94
N ILE A 174 -7.77 15.37 -19.91
CA ILE A 174 -8.13 14.64 -18.68
C ILE A 174 -9.12 13.52 -18.98
N LYS A 175 -10.21 13.82 -19.71
CA LYS A 175 -11.21 12.82 -20.11
C LYS A 175 -10.54 11.67 -20.89
N ASN A 176 -9.74 12.00 -21.91
CA ASN A 176 -9.06 11.01 -22.73
C ASN A 176 -8.12 10.14 -21.90
N ALA A 177 -7.31 10.73 -21.01
CA ALA A 177 -6.37 9.99 -20.16
C ALA A 177 -7.09 9.00 -19.24
N ILE A 178 -8.17 9.44 -18.57
CA ILE A 178 -8.98 8.58 -17.70
C ILE A 178 -9.62 7.44 -18.50
N SER A 179 -10.20 7.76 -19.65
CA SER A 179 -10.87 6.79 -20.50
C SER A 179 -9.91 5.74 -21.04
N ILE A 180 -8.74 6.15 -21.54
CA ILE A 180 -7.70 5.24 -22.01
C ILE A 180 -7.15 4.40 -20.86
N ALA A 181 -7.03 4.92 -19.64
CA ALA A 181 -6.61 4.12 -18.49
C ALA A 181 -7.64 3.06 -18.09
N ALA A 182 -8.93 3.39 -18.16
CA ALA A 182 -10.01 2.49 -17.83
C ALA A 182 -10.09 1.28 -18.77
N THR A 183 -9.85 1.46 -20.08
CA THR A 183 -9.98 0.38 -21.08
C THR A 183 -8.92 -0.71 -20.96
N GLN A 184 -7.80 -0.43 -20.28
CA GLN A 184 -6.68 -1.35 -20.06
C GLN A 184 -6.55 -1.77 -18.59
N SER A 185 -7.49 -1.35 -17.74
CA SER A 185 -7.53 -1.75 -16.33
C SER A 185 -7.75 -3.26 -16.20
N SER A 186 -6.88 -3.94 -15.45
CA SER A 186 -6.96 -5.39 -15.24
C SER A 186 -6.38 -5.80 -13.87
N GLY A 187 -6.67 -7.02 -13.42
CA GLY A 187 -6.15 -7.58 -12.17
C GLY A 187 -7.12 -8.55 -11.52
N LEU A 188 -6.76 -9.84 -11.47
CA LEU A 188 -7.62 -10.90 -10.95
C LEU A 188 -7.18 -11.32 -9.54
N LEU A 189 -8.12 -11.47 -8.61
CA LEU A 189 -7.86 -11.96 -7.26
C LEU A 189 -7.38 -13.41 -7.23
N ALA A 190 -7.55 -14.17 -8.31
CA ALA A 190 -6.93 -15.50 -8.47
C ALA A 190 -5.39 -15.45 -8.32
N SER A 191 -4.77 -14.30 -8.60
CA SER A 191 -3.34 -14.06 -8.37
C SER A 191 -2.94 -13.95 -6.90
N PHE A 192 -3.88 -14.07 -5.94
CA PHE A 192 -3.62 -14.00 -4.50
C PHE A 192 -3.57 -15.40 -3.86
N THR A 193 -3.82 -16.44 -4.65
CA THR A 193 -3.87 -17.83 -4.21
C THR A 193 -2.71 -18.63 -4.79
N GLY A 194 -2.15 -19.55 -4.01
CA GLY A 194 -1.00 -20.36 -4.40
C GLY A 194 0.35 -19.66 -4.18
N ASP A 195 1.40 -20.25 -4.73
CA ASP A 195 2.76 -19.70 -4.67
C ASP A 195 2.97 -18.71 -5.83
N THR A 196 2.56 -17.47 -5.61
CA THR A 196 2.52 -16.43 -6.64
C THR A 196 3.11 -15.11 -6.14
N GLU A 197 3.79 -14.42 -7.05
CA GLU A 197 4.45 -13.13 -6.84
C GLU A 197 3.68 -11.97 -7.53
N LEU A 198 2.48 -12.26 -8.07
CA LEU A 198 1.76 -11.35 -8.97
C LEU A 198 1.02 -10.20 -8.27
N LYS A 199 0.65 -10.35 -6.99
CA LYS A 199 -0.06 -9.29 -6.27
C LYS A 199 0.74 -7.97 -6.25
N PRO A 200 2.03 -7.93 -5.86
CA PRO A 200 2.86 -6.73 -5.98
C PRO A 200 2.93 -6.16 -7.40
N ILE A 201 3.01 -7.04 -8.39
CA ILE A 201 3.15 -6.67 -9.81
C ILE A 201 1.87 -5.99 -10.35
N HIS A 202 0.71 -6.26 -9.77
CA HIS A 202 -0.52 -5.52 -10.10
C HIS A 202 -0.38 -4.00 -9.88
N ALA A 203 0.38 -3.56 -8.85
CA ALA A 203 0.68 -2.14 -8.66
C ALA A 203 1.52 -1.60 -9.83
N GLY A 204 2.54 -2.34 -10.24
CA GLY A 204 3.34 -2.03 -11.44
C GLY A 204 2.47 -1.90 -12.70
N PHE A 205 1.56 -2.85 -12.96
CA PHE A 205 0.67 -2.78 -14.11
C PHE A 205 -0.25 -1.56 -14.08
N ALA A 206 -0.82 -1.22 -12.92
CA ALA A 206 -1.64 -0.02 -12.76
C ALA A 206 -0.86 1.26 -13.11
N VAL A 207 0.36 1.37 -12.59
CA VAL A 207 1.27 2.48 -12.86
C VAL A 207 1.61 2.59 -14.34
N ARG A 208 2.05 1.47 -14.95
CA ARG A 208 2.36 1.43 -16.39
C ARG A 208 1.17 1.90 -17.22
N ASN A 209 -0.01 1.34 -16.98
CA ASN A 209 -1.22 1.61 -17.76
C ASN A 209 -1.66 3.07 -17.61
N GLY A 210 -1.65 3.62 -16.39
CA GLY A 210 -2.06 4.99 -16.12
C GLY A 210 -1.11 6.04 -16.72
N ILE A 211 0.21 5.84 -16.58
CA ILE A 211 1.20 6.74 -17.20
C ILE A 211 1.09 6.68 -18.71
N PHE A 212 1.02 5.46 -19.28
CA PHE A 212 0.89 5.27 -20.72
C PHE A 212 -0.38 5.94 -21.28
N ALA A 213 -1.52 5.80 -20.58
CA ALA A 213 -2.76 6.48 -20.94
C ALA A 213 -2.64 8.01 -20.95
N ALA A 214 -1.97 8.59 -19.94
CA ALA A 214 -1.73 10.03 -19.90
C ALA A 214 -0.84 10.50 -21.06
N GLN A 215 0.16 9.70 -21.46
CA GLN A 215 1.01 10.02 -22.61
C GLN A 215 0.26 9.94 -23.95
N LEU A 216 -0.63 8.95 -24.12
CA LEU A 216 -1.50 8.88 -25.30
C LEU A 216 -2.43 10.11 -25.38
N ALA A 217 -3.04 10.49 -24.26
CA ALA A 217 -3.87 11.69 -24.19
C ALA A 217 -3.07 12.98 -24.41
N HIS A 218 -1.81 13.05 -23.94
CA HIS A 218 -0.91 14.17 -24.22
C HIS A 218 -0.73 14.37 -25.73
N ASN A 219 -0.58 13.26 -26.46
CA ASN A 219 -0.49 13.17 -27.91
C ASN A 219 -1.85 13.21 -28.62
N GLN A 220 -2.89 13.70 -27.95
CA GLN A 220 -4.21 13.98 -28.53
C GLN A 220 -4.95 12.74 -29.05
N ILE A 221 -4.62 11.55 -28.55
CA ILE A 221 -5.45 10.37 -28.79
C ILE A 221 -6.80 10.57 -28.10
N ILE A 222 -7.87 10.44 -28.87
CA ILE A 222 -9.25 10.70 -28.45
C ILE A 222 -9.86 9.42 -27.88
N ALA A 223 -10.61 9.55 -26.79
CA ALA A 223 -11.40 8.46 -26.23
C ALA A 223 -12.82 8.93 -25.84
N PRO A 224 -13.82 8.03 -25.85
CA PRO A 224 -15.18 8.36 -25.38
C PRO A 224 -15.19 8.55 -23.86
N ASP A 225 -16.29 9.07 -23.30
CA ASP A 225 -16.52 8.93 -21.85
C ASP A 225 -16.84 7.47 -21.52
N VAL A 226 -15.90 6.78 -20.89
CA VAL A 226 -16.04 5.36 -20.51
C VAL A 226 -16.96 5.13 -19.30
N PHE A 227 -17.32 6.17 -18.56
CA PHE A 227 -18.13 6.06 -17.36
C PHE A 227 -19.64 6.21 -17.63
N SER A 228 -20.03 6.50 -18.87
CA SER A 228 -21.42 6.67 -19.28
C SER A 228 -21.70 5.93 -20.59
N GLY A 229 -22.98 5.80 -20.94
CA GLY A 229 -23.40 5.10 -22.15
C GLY A 229 -23.40 3.58 -22.02
N TYR A 230 -23.63 2.92 -23.16
CA TYR A 230 -23.75 1.47 -23.29
C TYR A 230 -22.41 0.76 -23.06
N LYS A 231 -22.42 -0.35 -22.30
CA LYS A 231 -21.21 -1.13 -21.96
C LYS A 231 -20.13 -0.28 -21.29
N ASN A 232 -20.56 0.64 -20.42
CA ASN A 232 -19.64 1.49 -19.67
C ASN A 232 -18.78 0.67 -18.70
N PHE A 233 -17.72 1.32 -18.20
CA PHE A 233 -16.75 0.74 -17.27
C PHE A 233 -17.40 0.05 -16.06
N PHE A 234 -18.44 0.65 -15.48
CA PHE A 234 -19.08 0.09 -14.29
C PHE A 234 -19.87 -1.17 -14.62
N GLU A 235 -20.69 -1.16 -15.68
CA GLU A 235 -21.40 -2.35 -16.15
C GLU A 235 -20.43 -3.51 -16.43
N ALA A 236 -19.31 -3.20 -17.08
CA ALA A 236 -18.29 -4.21 -17.42
C ALA A 236 -17.68 -4.86 -16.17
N PHE A 237 -17.32 -4.07 -15.15
CA PHE A 237 -16.63 -4.57 -13.94
C PHE A 237 -17.56 -5.02 -12.81
N LEU A 238 -18.78 -4.51 -12.74
CA LEU A 238 -19.71 -4.74 -11.63
C LEU A 238 -20.95 -5.56 -12.04
N GLY A 239 -21.32 -5.53 -13.31
CA GLY A 239 -22.53 -6.18 -13.84
C GLY A 239 -23.61 -5.16 -14.16
N PHE A 240 -24.54 -5.53 -15.05
CA PHE A 240 -25.58 -4.65 -15.57
C PHE A 240 -26.53 -4.18 -14.45
N GLY A 241 -26.92 -2.91 -14.46
CA GLY A 241 -27.88 -2.34 -13.49
C GLY A 241 -27.33 -2.12 -12.07
N SER A 242 -26.01 -2.15 -11.87
CA SER A 242 -25.44 -1.83 -10.55
C SER A 242 -25.38 -0.31 -10.30
N GLY A 243 -25.62 0.12 -9.06
CA GLY A 243 -25.06 1.30 -8.39
C GLY A 243 -25.43 2.76 -8.78
N ASP A 244 -25.44 3.63 -7.77
CA ASP A 244 -25.16 5.07 -7.92
C ASP A 244 -23.64 5.30 -7.78
N TYR A 245 -22.96 5.54 -8.90
CA TYR A 245 -21.50 5.72 -8.94
C TYR A 245 -21.08 7.18 -8.71
N THR A 246 -21.84 7.91 -7.91
CA THR A 246 -21.59 9.31 -7.66
C THR A 246 -20.35 9.52 -6.80
N ILE A 247 -19.37 10.24 -7.33
CA ILE A 247 -18.35 10.93 -6.52
C ILE A 247 -19.07 11.93 -5.61
N HIS A 248 -19.07 11.64 -4.31
CA HIS A 248 -19.49 12.59 -3.29
C HIS A 248 -18.31 13.50 -2.91
N ASN A 249 -18.55 14.81 -2.92
CA ASN A 249 -17.63 15.79 -2.33
C ASN A 249 -17.75 15.72 -0.80
N ARG A 250 -16.95 14.84 -0.20
CA ARG A 250 -16.74 14.75 1.24
C ARG A 250 -15.35 15.31 1.58
N ASN A 251 -14.88 15.03 2.79
CA ASN A 251 -13.48 15.23 3.19
C ASN A 251 -12.51 14.56 2.20
N PHE A 252 -11.25 14.99 2.21
CA PHE A 252 -10.18 14.40 1.42
C PHE A 252 -9.96 12.94 1.82
N GLU A 253 -10.04 12.02 0.84
CA GLU A 253 -9.87 10.58 1.02
C GLU A 253 -8.46 10.20 1.46
N ILE A 254 -7.44 11.00 1.17
CA ILE A 254 -6.09 10.73 1.70
C ILE A 254 -6.04 10.73 3.23
N LEU A 255 -6.98 11.42 3.91
CA LEU A 255 -7.10 11.35 5.37
C LEU A 255 -7.68 10.01 5.86
N ASN A 256 -8.32 9.25 4.98
CA ASN A 256 -8.94 7.96 5.28
C ASN A 256 -7.99 6.77 4.99
N VAL A 257 -6.72 7.01 4.64
CA VAL A 257 -5.74 5.93 4.49
C VAL A 257 -5.05 5.63 5.82
N GLY A 258 -4.92 4.34 6.12
CA GLY A 258 -4.20 3.84 7.28
C GLY A 258 -2.82 3.29 6.93
N PHE A 259 -1.87 3.38 7.84
CA PHE A 259 -0.51 2.84 7.67
C PHE A 259 -0.40 1.48 8.34
N LYS A 260 0.10 0.47 7.64
CA LYS A 260 0.36 -0.84 8.23
C LYS A 260 1.67 -0.82 9.01
N ILE A 261 1.67 -1.24 10.26
CA ILE A 261 2.89 -1.39 11.06
C ILE A 261 3.43 -2.83 11.06
N HIS A 262 2.58 -3.78 10.67
CA HIS A 262 2.87 -5.20 10.62
C HIS A 262 2.86 -5.73 9.18
N SER A 263 3.92 -6.44 8.79
CA SER A 263 4.04 -7.07 7.47
C SER A 263 3.17 -8.33 7.41
N ALA A 264 1.86 -8.15 7.34
CA ALA A 264 0.86 -9.22 7.33
C ALA A 264 -0.47 -8.75 6.73
N CYS A 265 -1.37 -9.69 6.44
CA CYS A 265 -2.74 -9.39 6.01
C CYS A 265 -3.42 -8.43 7.01
N ARG A 266 -4.12 -7.42 6.48
CA ARG A 266 -4.73 -6.35 7.31
C ARG A 266 -5.71 -6.89 8.36
N HIS A 267 -6.38 -8.01 8.09
CA HIS A 267 -7.31 -8.67 9.03
C HIS A 267 -6.63 -9.19 10.31
N PHE A 268 -5.30 -9.28 10.35
CA PHE A 268 -4.55 -9.82 11.49
C PHE A 268 -4.15 -8.74 12.49
N HIS A 269 -4.15 -7.47 12.07
CA HIS A 269 -3.41 -6.42 12.78
C HIS A 269 -3.94 -6.19 14.19
N SER A 270 -5.26 -6.22 14.41
CA SER A 270 -5.80 -6.05 15.76
C SER A 270 -5.47 -7.22 16.69
N ALA A 271 -5.36 -8.44 16.16
CA ALA A 271 -4.93 -9.58 16.96
C ALA A 271 -3.44 -9.45 17.34
N ILE A 272 -2.61 -8.99 16.39
CA ILE A 272 -1.19 -8.72 16.63
C ILE A 272 -1.03 -7.60 17.66
N ASP A 273 -1.74 -6.49 17.50
CA ASP A 273 -1.74 -5.36 18.44
C ASP A 273 -2.19 -5.79 19.83
N ALA A 274 -3.30 -6.53 19.93
CA ALA A 274 -3.82 -7.03 21.20
C ALA A 274 -2.80 -7.93 21.92
N LEU A 275 -2.12 -8.82 21.17
CA LEU A 275 -1.07 -9.67 21.72
C LEU A 275 0.14 -8.87 22.22
N ILE A 276 0.65 -7.93 21.41
CA ILE A 276 1.79 -7.09 21.80
C ILE A 276 1.42 -6.24 23.02
N ASN A 277 0.23 -5.65 23.05
CA ASN A 277 -0.25 -4.82 24.15
C ASN A 277 -0.37 -5.62 25.44
N VAL A 278 -1.00 -6.81 25.41
CA VAL A 278 -1.16 -7.64 26.63
C VAL A 278 0.18 -8.12 27.16
N MET A 279 1.12 -8.48 26.27
CA MET A 279 2.47 -8.88 26.69
C MET A 279 3.23 -7.72 27.32
N ARG A 280 3.23 -6.53 26.69
CA ARG A 280 3.91 -5.34 27.23
C ARG A 280 3.33 -4.88 28.56
N LYS A 281 2.00 -4.76 28.68
CA LYS A 281 1.33 -4.31 29.92
C LYS A 281 1.63 -5.20 31.12
N ASN A 282 1.92 -6.49 30.88
CA ASN A 282 2.12 -7.49 31.94
C ASN A 282 3.56 -8.02 32.00
N ASN A 283 4.50 -7.42 31.24
CA ASN A 283 5.90 -7.87 31.13
C ASN A 283 6.06 -9.37 30.82
N LEU A 284 5.20 -9.91 29.95
CA LEU A 284 5.24 -11.32 29.57
C LEU A 284 6.31 -11.54 28.50
N ARG A 285 7.10 -12.61 28.63
CA ARG A 285 8.05 -13.02 27.60
C ARG A 285 7.46 -14.15 26.77
N PHE A 286 7.98 -14.28 25.54
CA PHE A 286 7.62 -15.37 24.63
C PHE A 286 7.69 -16.74 25.30
N GLU A 287 8.75 -16.99 26.06
CA GLU A 287 9.03 -18.27 26.73
C GLU A 287 8.05 -18.61 27.86
N ASP A 288 7.34 -17.61 28.41
CA ASP A 288 6.43 -17.80 29.54
C ASP A 288 5.02 -18.22 29.06
N ILE A 289 4.71 -18.03 27.77
CA ILE A 289 3.37 -18.25 27.20
C ILE A 289 3.17 -19.73 26.91
N THR A 290 2.15 -20.31 27.54
CA THR A 290 1.78 -21.73 27.32
C THR A 290 0.71 -21.89 26.25
N TYR A 291 -0.18 -20.90 26.10
CA TYR A 291 -1.32 -20.98 25.20
C TYR A 291 -1.90 -19.59 24.90
N ILE A 292 -2.41 -19.41 23.69
CA ILE A 292 -3.10 -18.18 23.26
C ILE A 292 -4.45 -18.54 22.66
N LYS A 293 -5.49 -17.80 23.05
CA LYS A 293 -6.81 -17.85 22.41
C LYS A 293 -7.12 -16.52 21.76
N VAL A 294 -7.47 -16.55 20.47
CA VAL A 294 -7.77 -15.35 19.68
C VAL A 294 -9.20 -15.43 19.16
N ARG A 295 -10.03 -14.46 19.53
CA ARG A 295 -11.36 -14.26 18.94
C ARG A 295 -11.29 -13.18 17.87
N CYS A 296 -11.75 -13.48 16.67
CA CYS A 296 -11.74 -12.53 15.55
C CYS A 296 -12.90 -12.78 14.56
N HIS A 297 -13.09 -11.85 13.64
CA HIS A 297 -14.09 -11.94 12.57
C HIS A 297 -13.72 -13.02 11.53
N GLY A 298 -14.70 -13.58 10.83
CA GLY A 298 -14.52 -14.77 9.99
C GLY A 298 -13.52 -14.59 8.84
N MET A 299 -13.40 -13.39 8.28
CA MET A 299 -12.40 -13.08 7.24
C MET A 299 -10.95 -13.11 7.73
N ALA A 300 -10.68 -12.99 9.04
CA ALA A 300 -9.34 -13.16 9.59
C ALA A 300 -8.92 -14.64 9.69
N ILE A 301 -9.88 -15.58 9.64
CA ILE A 301 -9.65 -17.02 9.82
C ILE A 301 -9.73 -17.76 8.48
N LYS A 302 -10.71 -17.44 7.64
CA LYS A 302 -11.01 -18.15 6.39
C LYS A 302 -9.81 -18.11 5.43
N GLY A 303 -9.12 -19.24 5.29
CA GLY A 303 -7.92 -19.36 4.45
C GLY A 303 -6.63 -18.82 5.10
N HIS A 304 -6.65 -18.49 6.40
CA HIS A 304 -5.54 -17.85 7.10
C HIS A 304 -5.06 -18.59 8.37
N ASN A 305 -5.72 -19.69 8.75
CA ASN A 305 -5.27 -20.58 9.83
C ASN A 305 -4.20 -21.57 9.34
N ILE A 306 -3.04 -21.05 8.92
CA ILE A 306 -1.96 -21.83 8.30
C ILE A 306 -0.83 -22.02 9.32
N LEU A 307 -0.65 -23.23 9.85
CA LEU A 307 0.34 -23.48 10.92
C LEU A 307 1.78 -23.65 10.40
N ASN A 308 1.95 -24.07 9.15
CA ASN A 308 3.26 -24.38 8.56
C ASN A 308 3.51 -23.59 7.26
N PRO A 309 3.52 -22.25 7.29
CA PRO A 309 3.79 -21.46 6.09
C PRO A 309 5.26 -21.60 5.66
N THR A 310 5.51 -22.05 4.44
CA THR A 310 6.86 -22.28 3.90
C THR A 310 7.33 -21.22 2.92
N THR A 311 6.45 -20.31 2.51
CA THR A 311 6.74 -19.25 1.55
C THR A 311 6.58 -17.89 2.20
N PHE A 312 7.27 -16.89 1.63
CA PHE A 312 7.18 -15.49 2.07
C PHE A 312 5.73 -14.99 2.12
N THR A 313 4.96 -15.23 1.06
CA THR A 313 3.52 -14.90 1.01
C THR A 313 2.71 -15.71 2.01
N GLY A 314 3.01 -17.01 2.16
CA GLY A 314 2.33 -17.89 3.11
C GLY A 314 2.44 -17.41 4.56
N VAL A 315 3.60 -16.87 4.96
CA VAL A 315 3.80 -16.32 6.30
C VAL A 315 2.89 -15.10 6.53
N LYS A 316 2.81 -14.18 5.56
CA LYS A 316 1.97 -12.97 5.67
C LYS A 316 0.47 -13.25 5.66
N MET A 317 0.09 -14.42 5.15
CA MET A 317 -1.29 -14.91 5.08
C MET A 317 -1.60 -15.92 6.19
N SER A 318 -0.68 -16.15 7.13
CA SER A 318 -0.87 -16.96 8.32
C SER A 318 -1.06 -16.08 9.56
N LEU A 319 -2.28 -16.06 10.11
CA LEU A 319 -2.56 -15.39 11.38
C LEU A 319 -1.76 -16.02 12.56
N PRO A 320 -1.78 -17.35 12.80
CA PRO A 320 -1.09 -17.92 13.96
C PRO A 320 0.43 -17.75 13.85
N PHE A 321 1.02 -17.85 12.66
CA PHE A 321 2.45 -17.62 12.50
C PHE A 321 2.83 -16.13 12.66
N SER A 322 1.99 -15.21 12.18
CA SER A 322 2.17 -13.77 12.43
C SER A 322 2.15 -13.44 13.93
N LEU A 323 1.24 -14.06 14.69
CA LEU A 323 1.18 -13.92 16.15
C LEU A 323 2.41 -14.53 16.84
N ALA A 324 2.93 -15.66 16.34
CA ALA A 324 4.16 -16.25 16.86
C ALA A 324 5.38 -15.31 16.66
N ILE A 325 5.51 -14.72 15.47
CA ILE A 325 6.55 -13.70 15.21
C ILE A 325 6.37 -12.50 16.14
N ALA A 326 5.14 -12.00 16.29
CA ALA A 326 4.83 -10.86 17.14
C ALA A 326 5.17 -11.12 18.61
N ALA A 327 4.85 -12.30 19.13
CA ALA A 327 5.23 -12.69 20.49
C ALA A 327 6.76 -12.78 20.67
N TYR A 328 7.47 -13.27 19.65
CA TYR A 328 8.91 -13.48 19.72
C TYR A 328 9.73 -12.19 19.58
N LYS A 329 9.37 -11.32 18.62
CA LYS A 329 10.10 -10.08 18.32
C LYS A 329 9.47 -8.82 18.93
N GLY A 330 8.21 -8.88 19.36
CA GLY A 330 7.41 -7.72 19.77
C GLY A 330 6.82 -6.91 18.61
N TYR A 331 6.91 -7.41 17.37
CA TYR A 331 6.35 -6.86 16.13
C TYR A 331 6.45 -7.91 15.00
N VAL A 332 5.76 -7.68 13.87
CA VAL A 332 5.89 -8.48 12.62
C VAL A 332 6.48 -7.61 11.51
N ASP A 333 7.67 -7.93 11.02
CA ASP A 333 8.44 -7.10 10.06
C ASP A 333 8.66 -7.75 8.69
N GLU A 334 9.35 -7.03 7.80
CA GLU A 334 9.72 -7.46 6.44
C GLU A 334 10.69 -8.64 6.39
N GLU A 335 11.42 -8.92 7.47
CA GLU A 335 12.44 -9.97 7.60
C GLU A 335 11.85 -11.40 7.68
N VAL A 336 10.73 -11.64 7.02
CA VAL A 336 10.12 -12.98 6.94
C VAL A 336 11.10 -13.98 6.36
N ASP A 337 11.94 -13.58 5.39
CA ASP A 337 12.97 -14.43 4.81
C ASP A 337 14.06 -14.82 5.82
N ASP A 338 14.46 -13.91 6.72
CA ASP A 338 15.43 -14.21 7.78
C ASP A 338 14.83 -15.23 8.77
N VAL A 339 13.53 -15.13 9.05
CA VAL A 339 12.81 -16.10 9.88
C VAL A 339 12.72 -17.47 9.21
N LEU A 340 12.39 -17.52 7.91
CA LEU A 340 12.27 -18.75 7.14
C LEU A 340 13.62 -19.45 6.92
N SER A 341 14.69 -18.68 6.70
CA SER A 341 16.05 -19.20 6.48
C SER A 341 16.70 -19.73 7.76
N ASN A 342 16.35 -19.20 8.93
CA ASN A 342 16.81 -19.71 10.21
C ASN A 342 15.95 -20.89 10.69
N LYS A 343 16.36 -22.13 10.32
CA LYS A 343 15.64 -23.36 10.64
C LYS A 343 15.27 -23.53 12.12
N THR A 344 16.16 -23.14 13.04
CA THR A 344 15.91 -23.21 14.49
C THR A 344 14.80 -22.27 14.92
N THR A 345 14.86 -21.01 14.47
CA THR A 345 13.84 -19.99 14.77
C THR A 345 12.50 -20.37 14.13
N TYR A 346 12.51 -20.77 12.85
CA TYR A 346 11.32 -21.23 12.15
C TYR A 346 10.60 -22.37 12.90
N VAL A 347 11.34 -23.42 13.29
CA VAL A 347 10.75 -24.55 14.05
C VAL A 347 10.21 -24.10 15.41
N LYS A 348 10.90 -23.19 16.11
CA LYS A 348 10.44 -22.63 17.40
C LYS A 348 9.11 -21.88 17.23
N LEU A 349 9.00 -21.01 16.22
CA LEU A 349 7.78 -20.24 15.95
C LEU A 349 6.63 -21.10 15.45
N ARG A 350 6.92 -22.09 14.61
CA ARG A 350 5.93 -23.06 14.11
C ARG A 350 5.29 -23.86 15.26
N LYS A 351 6.11 -24.37 16.18
CA LYS A 351 5.63 -25.05 17.41
C LYS A 351 4.82 -24.13 18.31
N PHE A 352 5.21 -22.85 18.40
CA PHE A 352 4.44 -21.86 19.16
C PHE A 352 3.08 -21.58 18.52
N ALA A 353 3.02 -21.47 17.19
CA ALA A 353 1.79 -21.27 16.43
C ALA A 353 0.78 -22.41 16.64
N GLU A 354 1.23 -23.65 16.88
CA GLU A 354 0.37 -24.79 17.23
C GLU A 354 -0.37 -24.60 18.58
N ASN A 355 0.14 -23.72 19.47
CA ASN A 355 -0.50 -23.38 20.75
C ASN A 355 -1.41 -22.14 20.67
N ILE A 356 -1.76 -21.70 19.46
CA ILE A 356 -2.66 -20.57 19.23
C ILE A 356 -3.99 -21.10 18.70
N GLU A 357 -5.04 -20.98 19.49
CA GLU A 357 -6.40 -21.30 19.07
C GLU A 357 -7.07 -20.05 18.47
N LEU A 358 -7.55 -20.17 17.23
CA LEU A 358 -8.36 -19.16 16.57
C LEU A 358 -9.84 -19.52 16.69
N ILE A 359 -10.62 -18.59 17.23
CA ILE A 359 -12.07 -18.70 17.42
C ILE A 359 -12.77 -17.64 16.58
N HIS A 360 -13.65 -18.08 15.71
CA HIS A 360 -14.58 -17.17 15.01
C HIS A 360 -15.64 -16.69 15.99
N ASP A 361 -15.78 -15.38 16.15
CA ASP A 361 -16.80 -14.77 17.01
C ASP A 361 -17.79 -13.96 16.16
N ASN A 362 -19.01 -14.47 16.01
CA ASN A 362 -20.06 -13.84 15.18
C ASN A 362 -20.37 -12.40 15.59
N ARG A 363 -20.18 -12.04 16.88
CA ARG A 363 -20.38 -10.66 17.37
C ARG A 363 -19.35 -9.70 16.78
N LEU A 364 -18.17 -10.20 16.39
CA LEU A 364 -17.13 -9.42 15.74
C LEU A 364 -17.37 -9.26 14.24
N ASP A 365 -18.14 -10.16 13.61
CA ASP A 365 -18.57 -9.98 12.22
C ASP A 365 -19.54 -8.81 12.07
N GLU A 366 -20.42 -8.58 13.05
CA GLU A 366 -21.37 -7.45 13.06
C GLU A 366 -20.65 -6.08 13.00
N LEU A 367 -19.40 -6.03 13.43
CA LEU A 367 -18.56 -4.83 13.43
C LEU A 367 -17.73 -4.70 12.14
N PHE A 368 -17.55 -5.78 11.38
CA PHE A 368 -16.79 -5.82 10.14
C PHE A 368 -17.70 -5.46 8.95
N PRO A 369 -17.25 -4.70 7.93
CA PRO A 369 -15.89 -4.20 7.71
C PRO A 369 -15.61 -2.81 8.29
N GLU A 370 -16.53 -2.19 9.02
CA GLU A 370 -16.31 -0.86 9.59
C GLU A 370 -15.15 -0.83 10.60
N LYS A 371 -14.98 -1.93 11.33
CA LYS A 371 -13.90 -2.22 12.28
C LYS A 371 -13.18 -3.50 11.87
N ILE A 372 -12.01 -3.74 12.45
CA ILE A 372 -11.27 -5.00 12.31
C ILE A 372 -11.00 -5.52 13.72
N PRO A 373 -12.01 -5.92 14.50
CA PRO A 373 -11.81 -6.17 15.91
C PRO A 373 -11.19 -7.55 16.18
N ALA A 374 -10.39 -7.64 17.25
CA ALA A 374 -9.90 -8.91 17.77
C ALA A 374 -9.75 -8.85 19.29
N GLN A 375 -9.92 -10.00 19.94
CA GLN A 375 -9.65 -10.20 21.35
C GLN A 375 -8.61 -11.30 21.52
N VAL A 376 -7.58 -11.03 22.31
CA VAL A 376 -6.52 -12.01 22.61
C VAL A 376 -6.54 -12.33 24.11
N GLU A 377 -6.49 -13.61 24.43
CA GLU A 377 -6.27 -14.15 25.77
C GLU A 377 -4.94 -14.91 25.80
N VAL A 378 -4.04 -14.53 26.70
CA VAL A 378 -2.71 -15.14 26.88
C VAL A 378 -2.66 -15.86 28.22
N TYR A 379 -2.20 -17.10 28.21
CA TYR A 379 -2.12 -17.96 29.38
C TYR A 379 -0.66 -18.20 29.76
N VAL A 380 -0.33 -17.92 31.02
CA VAL A 380 1.02 -18.02 31.60
C VAL A 380 0.91 -18.56 33.03
N GLY A 381 1.49 -19.72 33.32
CA GLY A 381 1.54 -20.28 34.69
C GLY A 381 0.17 -20.37 35.37
N GLY A 382 -0.87 -20.77 34.63
CA GLY A 382 -2.25 -20.86 35.14
C GLY A 382 -3.00 -19.52 35.25
N LYS A 383 -2.35 -18.38 35.00
CA LYS A 383 -2.99 -17.06 34.93
C LYS A 383 -3.43 -16.75 33.51
N LYS A 384 -4.47 -15.91 33.40
CA LYS A 384 -5.03 -15.44 32.12
C LYS A 384 -4.96 -13.92 32.04
N PHE A 385 -4.39 -13.42 30.95
CA PHE A 385 -4.36 -12.00 30.60
C PHE A 385 -5.17 -11.78 29.32
N LYS A 386 -5.84 -10.64 29.19
CA LYS A 386 -6.75 -10.37 28.08
C LYS A 386 -6.59 -8.95 27.57
N GLU A 387 -6.68 -8.78 26.26
CA GLU A 387 -6.75 -7.48 25.57
C GLU A 387 -7.77 -7.55 24.42
N TYR A 388 -8.41 -6.41 24.14
CA TYR A 388 -9.32 -6.23 23.00
C TYR A 388 -8.88 -5.01 22.20
N VAL A 389 -8.79 -5.15 20.89
CA VAL A 389 -8.47 -4.06 19.95
C VAL A 389 -9.56 -4.00 18.90
N GLU A 390 -10.13 -2.82 18.74
CA GLU A 390 -11.24 -2.55 17.83
C GLU A 390 -10.76 -2.04 16.46
N TYR A 391 -9.81 -1.10 16.49
CA TYR A 391 -9.14 -0.53 15.34
C TYR A 391 -7.64 -0.78 15.45
N PRO A 392 -7.03 -1.49 14.50
CA PRO A 392 -5.60 -1.72 14.56
C PRO A 392 -4.81 -0.41 14.48
N LYS A 393 -3.63 -0.39 15.08
CA LYS A 393 -2.74 0.78 15.08
C LYS A 393 -2.37 1.13 13.64
N GLY A 394 -2.58 2.40 13.31
CA GLY A 394 -2.41 2.98 12.00
C GLY A 394 -3.69 3.16 11.19
N GLU A 395 -4.86 2.66 11.63
CA GLU A 395 -6.14 3.10 11.06
C GLU A 395 -6.38 4.60 11.23
N PRO A 396 -7.23 5.26 10.42
CA PRO A 396 -7.65 6.64 10.67
C PRO A 396 -8.21 6.88 12.08
N GLN A 397 -8.87 5.88 12.67
CA GLN A 397 -9.44 5.91 14.02
C GLN A 397 -8.40 5.64 15.12
N ASN A 398 -7.26 5.05 14.79
CA ASN A 398 -6.13 4.80 15.69
C ASN A 398 -4.82 5.17 14.98
N PRO A 399 -4.62 6.46 14.63
CA PRO A 399 -3.63 6.85 13.63
C PRO A 399 -2.19 6.71 14.11
N LEU A 400 -1.28 6.62 13.15
CA LEU A 400 0.14 6.89 13.40
C LEU A 400 0.39 8.40 13.37
N GLY A 401 1.19 8.89 14.32
CA GLY A 401 1.77 10.23 14.26
C GLY A 401 3.06 10.27 13.44
N TRP A 402 3.66 11.46 13.32
CA TRP A 402 4.97 11.63 12.71
C TRP A 402 6.07 10.83 13.42
N GLU A 403 6.02 10.75 14.76
CA GLU A 403 6.99 10.00 15.55
C GLU A 403 6.93 8.49 15.25
N ASP A 404 5.72 7.93 15.23
CA ASP A 404 5.46 6.54 14.85
C ASP A 404 6.00 6.23 13.44
N LEU A 405 5.75 7.12 12.47
CA LEU A 405 6.23 6.95 11.10
C LEU A 405 7.74 7.12 10.95
N ILE A 406 8.38 8.02 11.72
CA ILE A 406 9.84 8.14 11.72
C ILE A 406 10.47 6.87 12.29
N ILE A 407 9.89 6.28 13.34
CA ILE A 407 10.32 4.99 13.89
C ILE A 407 10.19 3.90 12.82
N LYS A 408 9.02 3.80 12.16
CA LYS A 408 8.80 2.85 11.06
C LYS A 408 9.82 3.07 9.93
N PHE A 409 9.97 4.29 9.43
CA PHE A 409 10.88 4.62 8.35
C PHE A 409 12.33 4.28 8.68
N THR A 410 12.80 4.65 9.88
CA THR A 410 14.15 4.35 10.35
C THR A 410 14.37 2.84 10.40
N ARG A 411 13.42 2.08 10.97
CA ARG A 411 13.48 0.62 11.03
C ARG A 411 13.64 -0.01 9.65
N LEU A 412 12.82 0.42 8.69
CA LEU A 412 12.79 -0.12 7.33
C LEU A 412 14.01 0.29 6.47
N SER A 413 14.68 1.38 6.82
CA SER A 413 15.77 1.95 6.00
C SER A 413 17.17 1.78 6.59
N GLN A 414 17.31 1.54 7.90
CA GLN A 414 18.62 1.50 8.60
C GLN A 414 19.58 0.41 8.12
N LYS A 415 19.09 -0.66 7.48
CA LYS A 415 19.96 -1.68 6.87
C LYS A 415 20.63 -1.20 5.57
N LYS A 416 20.14 -0.10 5.00
CA LYS A 416 20.49 0.41 3.67
C LYS A 416 21.09 1.81 3.73
N LEU A 417 20.59 2.63 4.65
CA LEU A 417 20.99 4.02 4.80
C LEU A 417 21.59 4.23 6.19
N ASP A 418 22.64 5.03 6.25
CA ASP A 418 23.15 5.52 7.53
C ASP A 418 22.18 6.51 8.19
N LYS A 419 22.44 6.80 9.47
CA LYS A 419 21.60 7.67 10.30
C LYS A 419 21.53 9.11 9.76
N GLU A 420 22.61 9.62 9.19
CA GLU A 420 22.65 10.98 8.64
C GLU A 420 21.69 11.09 7.45
N LYS A 421 21.81 10.16 6.51
CA LYS A 421 20.99 10.10 5.31
C LYS A 421 19.51 9.86 5.60
N ILE A 422 19.20 9.03 6.60
CA ILE A 422 17.83 8.87 7.13
C ILE A 422 17.27 10.22 7.59
N ASN A 423 18.03 10.97 8.39
CA ASN A 423 17.61 12.28 8.89
C ASN A 423 17.43 13.28 7.75
N GLU A 424 18.34 13.32 6.77
CA GLU A 424 18.22 14.19 5.60
C GLU A 424 16.93 13.91 4.81
N ILE A 425 16.58 12.64 4.59
CA ILE A 425 15.33 12.26 3.92
C ILE A 425 14.13 12.74 4.73
N ILE A 426 14.11 12.49 6.05
CA ILE A 426 13.02 12.94 6.93
C ILE A 426 12.84 14.46 6.83
N GLN A 427 13.93 15.24 6.88
CA GLN A 427 13.86 16.69 6.77
C GLN A 427 13.38 17.15 5.39
N PHE A 428 13.90 16.53 4.32
CA PHE A 428 13.44 16.81 2.95
C PHE A 428 11.94 16.59 2.82
N ILE A 429 11.42 15.48 3.36
CA ILE A 429 9.99 15.18 3.33
C ILE A 429 9.21 16.14 4.21
N LYS A 430 9.67 16.51 5.41
CA LYS A 430 8.95 17.47 6.27
C LYS A 430 8.73 18.83 5.61
N SER A 431 9.66 19.27 4.77
CA SER A 431 9.55 20.51 3.98
C SER A 431 9.32 20.25 2.48
N PHE A 432 8.71 19.11 2.13
CA PHE A 432 8.64 18.61 0.75
C PHE A 432 8.20 19.67 -0.25
N GLU A 433 7.08 20.34 0.03
CA GLU A 433 6.44 21.33 -0.84
C GLU A 433 7.34 22.52 -1.21
N LYS A 434 8.36 22.82 -0.38
CA LYS A 434 9.25 23.96 -0.57
C LYS A 434 10.37 23.68 -1.59
N ASN A 435 10.54 22.43 -2.00
CA ASN A 435 11.61 22.02 -2.89
C ASN A 435 11.22 22.23 -4.37
N LYS A 436 12.14 22.81 -5.15
CA LYS A 436 11.92 23.08 -6.57
C LYS A 436 12.04 21.84 -7.48
N SER A 437 12.52 20.72 -6.96
CA SER A 437 12.69 19.48 -7.72
C SER A 437 12.77 18.27 -6.78
N ILE A 438 12.30 17.13 -7.26
CA ILE A 438 12.37 15.84 -6.55
C ILE A 438 13.73 15.14 -6.68
N LYS A 439 14.55 15.54 -7.68
CA LYS A 439 15.84 14.90 -7.99
C LYS A 439 16.80 14.77 -6.80
N PRO A 440 16.93 15.76 -5.88
CA PRO A 440 17.77 15.59 -4.69
C PRO A 440 17.32 14.43 -3.79
N LEU A 441 16.00 14.26 -3.59
CA LEU A 441 15.46 13.13 -2.84
C LEU A 441 15.71 11.81 -3.57
N MET A 442 15.46 11.76 -4.89
CA MET A 442 15.68 10.55 -5.69
C MET A 442 17.13 10.06 -5.58
N ARG A 443 18.12 10.97 -5.68
CA ARG A 443 19.53 10.63 -5.47
C ARG A 443 19.82 10.03 -4.08
N LYS A 444 19.15 10.52 -3.03
CA LYS A 444 19.32 9.97 -1.68
C LYS A 444 18.78 8.54 -1.59
N ILE A 445 17.69 8.21 -2.27
CA ILE A 445 17.07 6.87 -2.18
C ILE A 445 17.57 5.87 -3.24
N THR A 446 18.51 6.27 -4.12
CA THR A 446 19.17 5.38 -5.10
C THR A 446 20.63 5.06 -4.77
N SER A 447 21.39 6.02 -4.24
CA SER A 447 22.79 5.82 -3.83
C SER A 447 22.86 5.07 -2.50
N ILE A 448 22.52 3.78 -2.50
CA ILE A 448 22.51 2.94 -1.30
C ILE A 448 23.82 2.17 -1.23
N ASN A 449 24.43 2.14 -0.04
CA ASN A 449 25.49 1.19 0.23
C ASN A 449 24.86 -0.21 0.16
N LEU A 450 25.07 -0.91 -0.95
CA LEU A 450 24.84 -2.34 -1.05
C LEU A 450 25.92 -3.01 -0.19
N VAL A 451 25.82 -2.90 1.14
CA VAL A 451 26.58 -3.78 2.01
C VAL A 451 26.02 -5.18 1.72
N GLY A 452 26.90 -5.99 1.12
CA GLY A 452 26.61 -7.24 0.42
C GLY A 452 25.99 -8.33 1.27
#